data_AF-A0A920JPK9-F1
#
_entry.id   AF-A0A920JPK9-F1
#
_cell.length_a   1.000
_cell.length_b   1.000
_cell.length_c   1.000
_cell.angle_alpha   90.00
_cell.angle_beta   90.00
_cell.angle_gamma   90.00
#
_symmetry.space_group_name_H-M   'P 1'
#
loop_
_entity.id
_entity.type
_entity.pdbx_description
1 polymer ?
#
loop_
_entity_poly.entity_id
_entity_poly.type
_entity_poly.pdbx_seq_one_letter_code
_entity_poly.pdbx_strand_id
1 'polypeptide(L)' 'MLFLKTNDGLVESSEVFIDGWLEGETSWGAPAAPLVLRDGSMLISDDRSNQIFKITYK' A
#
# COMPACT_ATOMS: atom_id res chain seq x y z
N MET A 1 1.07 -4.00 -0.07
CA MET A 1 0.40 -3.24 -1.13
C MET A 1 1.14 -3.49 -2.44
N LEU A 2 0.42 -3.85 -3.50
CA LEU A 2 1.00 -4.18 -4.80
C LEU A 2 0.76 -3.04 -5.79
N PHE A 3 1.75 -2.76 -6.61
CA PHE A 3 1.54 -2.02 -7.85
C PHE A 3 1.40 -3.03 -8.98
N LEU A 4 0.37 -2.83 -9.80
CA LEU A 4 0.07 -3.68 -10.94
C LEU A 4 0.34 -2.90 -12.21
N LYS A 5 1.15 -3.46 -13.09
CA LYS A 5 1.23 -2.99 -14.47
C LYS A 5 0.14 -3.70 -15.25
N THR A 6 -0.72 -2.93 -15.89
CA THR A 6 -1.82 -3.46 -16.70
C THR A 6 -1.70 -3.03 -18.16
N ASN A 7 -2.13 -3.88 -19.07
CA ASN A 7 -2.29 -3.59 -20.49
C ASN A 7 -3.68 -4.07 -20.92
N ASP A 8 -4.51 -3.17 -21.43
CA ASP A 8 -5.91 -3.43 -21.79
C ASP A 8 -6.72 -4.17 -20.70
N GLY A 9 -6.50 -3.78 -19.44
CA GLY A 9 -7.18 -4.39 -18.28
C GLY A 9 -6.62 -5.74 -17.83
N LEU A 10 -5.64 -6.29 -18.54
CA LEU A 10 -4.92 -7.50 -18.14
C LEU A 10 -3.69 -7.12 -17.31
N VAL A 11 -3.45 -7.84 -16.21
CA VAL A 11 -2.24 -7.66 -15.39
C VAL A 11 -1.05 -8.27 -16.12
N GLU A 12 -0.08 -7.45 -16.49
CA GLU A 12 1.19 -7.89 -17.09
C GLU A 12 2.24 -8.24 -16.03
N SER A 13 2.31 -7.46 -14.96
CA SER A 13 3.25 -7.69 -13.87
C SER A 13 2.76 -7.08 -12.56
N SER A 14 3.30 -7.58 -11.45
CA SER A 14 3.09 -7.02 -10.11
C SER A 14 4.43 -6.79 -9.42
N GLU A 15 4.49 -5.73 -8.62
CA GLU A 15 5.63 -5.44 -7.75
C GLU A 15 5.13 -5.12 -6.33
N VAL A 16 5.92 -5.52 -5.34
CA VAL A 16 5.66 -5.16 -3.94
C VAL A 16 6.13 -3.73 -3.74
N PHE A 17 5.18 -2.82 -3.52
CA PHE A 17 5.49 -1.43 -3.21
C PHE A 17 5.84 -1.26 -1.72
N ILE A 18 5.03 -1.86 -0.85
CA ILE A 18 5.24 -1.84 0.60
C ILE A 18 4.64 -3.10 1.22
N ASP A 19 5.34 -3.69 2.18
CA ASP A 19 4.91 -4.84 2.96
C ASP A 19 5.06 -4.56 4.46
N GLY A 20 5.01 -5.60 5.29
CA GLY A 20 5.26 -5.50 6.73
C GLY A 20 4.02 -5.58 7.62
N TRP A 21 2.80 -5.46 7.09
CA TRP A 21 1.54 -5.60 7.85
C TRP A 21 1.23 -7.02 8.33
N LEU A 22 1.93 -8.01 7.78
CA LEU A 22 1.83 -9.42 8.12
C LEU A 22 3.21 -9.89 8.58
N GLU A 23 3.29 -10.35 9.83
CA GLU A 23 4.48 -10.95 10.42
C GLU A 23 4.18 -12.42 10.73
N GLY A 24 4.73 -13.32 9.92
CA GLY A 24 4.34 -14.73 9.93
C GLY A 24 2.85 -14.89 9.60
N GLU A 25 2.09 -15.42 10.56
CA GLU A 25 0.62 -15.57 10.45
C GLU A 25 -0.15 -14.47 11.19
N THR A 26 0.55 -13.51 11.80
CA THR A 26 -0.06 -12.44 12.59
C THR A 26 -0.13 -11.15 11.77
N SER A 27 -1.33 -10.60 11.62
CA SER A 27 -1.56 -9.32 10.97
C SER A 27 -1.82 -8.23 12.01
N TRP A 28 -0.98 -7.20 12.05
CA TRP A 28 -1.10 -6.08 12.99
C TRP A 28 -1.88 -4.88 12.41
N GLY A 29 -2.20 -4.91 11.12
CA GLY A 29 -3.08 -3.92 10.49
C GLY A 29 -3.78 -4.45 9.25
N ALA A 30 -4.65 -3.62 8.68
CA ALA A 30 -5.41 -3.89 7.47
C ALA A 30 -5.37 -2.64 6.56
N PRO A 31 -4.33 -2.51 5.71
CA PRO A 31 -4.20 -1.34 4.85
C PRO A 31 -5.33 -1.34 3.82
N ALA A 32 -6.12 -0.26 3.81
CA ALA A 32 -7.40 -0.21 3.10
C ALA A 32 -7.34 0.66 1.83
N ALA A 33 -6.91 1.92 1.94
CA ALA A 33 -6.93 2.85 0.82
C ALA A 33 -5.66 3.71 0.74
N PRO A 34 -5.00 3.77 -0.43
CA PRO A 34 -3.93 4.72 -0.70
C PRO A 34 -4.47 6.06 -1.23
N LEU A 35 -3.80 7.16 -0.91
CA LEU A 35 -3.96 8.48 -1.51
C LEU A 35 -2.59 9.08 -1.83
N VAL A 36 -2.29 9.28 -3.11
CA VAL A 36 -1.04 9.92 -3.56
C VAL A 36 -1.20 11.44 -3.50
N LEU A 37 -0.25 12.11 -2.84
CA LEU A 37 -0.20 13.56 -2.69
C LEU A 37 0.64 14.21 -3.80
N ARG A 38 0.46 15.52 -3.99
CA ARG A 38 1.17 16.30 -5.03
C ARG A 38 2.69 16.32 -4.88
N ASP A 39 3.19 16.18 -3.64
CA ASP A 39 4.62 16.12 -3.33
C ASP A 39 5.23 14.73 -3.58
N GLY A 40 4.45 13.79 -4.14
CA GLY A 40 4.87 12.42 -4.39
C GLY A 40 4.81 11.51 -3.16
N SER A 41 4.47 12.04 -1.98
CA SER A 41 4.20 11.22 -0.81
C SER A 41 2.85 10.50 -0.91
N MET A 42 2.63 9.47 -0.10
CA MET A 42 1.39 8.71 -0.11
C MET A 42 0.84 8.54 1.31
N LEU A 43 -0.47 8.71 1.47
CA LEU A 43 -1.20 8.35 2.67
C LEU A 43 -1.82 6.95 2.50
N ILE A 44 -1.76 6.11 3.52
CA ILE A 44 -2.44 4.81 3.58
C ILE A 44 -3.33 4.79 4.82
N SER A 45 -4.63 4.59 4.66
CA SER A 45 -5.53 4.33 5.79
C SER A 45 -5.46 2.86 6.22
N ASP A 46 -5.58 2.59 7.52
CA ASP A 46 -5.62 1.24 8.08
C ASP A 46 -6.83 1.04 8.99
N ASP A 47 -7.73 0.15 8.56
CA ASP A 47 -9.05 -0.05 9.20
C ASP A 47 -8.96 -0.78 10.54
N ARG A 48 -7.92 -1.61 10.73
CA ARG A 48 -7.75 -2.42 11.94
C ARG A 48 -7.09 -1.63 13.06
N SER A 49 -6.09 -0.83 12.71
CA SER A 49 -5.29 -0.09 13.69
C SER A 49 -5.76 1.34 13.90
N ASN A 50 -6.72 1.82 13.10
CA ASN A 50 -7.25 3.19 13.16
C ASN A 50 -6.13 4.25 12.99
N GLN A 51 -5.23 3.98 12.04
CA GLN A 51 -4.07 4.83 11.74
C GLN A 51 -4.07 5.29 10.27
N ILE A 52 -3.38 6.40 10.01
CA ILE A 52 -3.02 6.85 8.66
C ILE A 52 -1.50 6.94 8.58
N PHE A 53 -0.89 6.17 7.69
CA PHE A 53 0.55 6.18 7.45
C PHE A 53 0.90 7.18 6.35
N LYS A 54 1.86 8.08 6.57
CA LYS A 54 2.46 8.90 5.51
C LYS A 54 3.78 8.29 5.06
N ILE A 55 3.84 7.89 3.80
CA ILE A 55 5.02 7.31 3.15
C ILE A 55 5.74 8.39 2.34
N THR A 56 7.03 8.56 2.58
CA THR A 56 7.90 9.53 1.89
C THR A 56 9.22 8.87 1.52
N TYR A 57 9.74 9.15 0.33
CA TYR A 57 11.11 8.82 -0.02
C TYR A 57 12.08 9.87 0.53
N LYS A 58 13.29 9.45 0.91
CA LYS A 58 14.42 10.34 1.25
C LYS A 58 15.45 10.30 0.14
#